data_AF-A0A2D4ELS9-F1
#
_entry.id   AF-A0A2D4ELS9-F1
#
_cell.length_a   1.000
_cell.length_b   1.000
_cell.length_c   1.000
_cell.angle_alpha   90.00
_cell.angle_beta   90.00
_cell.angle_gamma   90.00
#
_symmetry.space_group_name_H-M   'P 1'
#
loop_
_entity.id
_entity.type
_entity.pdbx_description
1 polymer ?
#
loop_
_entity_poly.entity_id
_entity_poly.type
_entity_poly.pdbx_seq_one_letter_code
_entity_poly.pdbx_strand_id
1 'polypeptide(L)'
;VFIEVLASLAAHLCSFPLCLLCYLDDNLILSSSFQRAQRDLQTTISVLQYLGFSVNIKKSQFTPSTHLLHLGATVDTGVCQVFLSQERQDIVQGLSKSFHSMGAIPLAHL
;
A
#
# COMPACT_ATOMS: atom_id res chain seq x y z
N VAL A 1 15.38 -11.60 11.32
CA VAL A 1 15.85 -11.88 9.95
C VAL A 1 15.08 -11.12 8.86
N PHE A 2 13.85 -11.50 8.47
CA PHE A 2 13.15 -10.85 7.33
C PHE A 2 12.93 -9.34 7.52
N ILE A 3 12.40 -8.93 8.67
CA ILE A 3 12.15 -7.50 9.00
C ILE A 3 13.45 -6.69 9.03
N GLU A 4 14.57 -7.28 9.47
CA GLU A 4 15.87 -6.60 9.56
C GLU A 4 16.49 -6.35 8.18
N VAL A 5 16.36 -7.32 7.26
CA VAL A 5 16.79 -7.15 5.86
C VAL A 5 15.94 -6.06 5.19
N LEU A 6 14.63 -6.05 5.47
CA LEU A 6 13.70 -5.07 4.90
C LEU A 6 13.92 -3.66 5.46
N ALA A 7 14.26 -3.53 6.75
CA ALA A 7 14.64 -2.26 7.35
C ALA A 7 15.95 -1.72 6.75
N SER A 8 16.93 -2.59 6.50
CA SER A 8 18.20 -2.21 5.85
C SER A 8 17.99 -1.79 4.38
N LEU A 9 17.11 -2.49 3.66
CA LEU A 9 16.67 -2.13 2.31
C LEU A 9 15.98 -0.76 2.30
N ALA A 10 15.01 -0.55 3.21
CA ALA A 10 14.29 0.71 3.32
C ALA A 10 15.26 1.87 3.64
N ALA A 11 16.21 1.66 4.56
CA ALA A 11 17.24 2.66 4.86
C ALA A 11 18.11 2.98 3.63
N HIS A 12 18.49 1.97 2.83
CA HIS A 12 19.23 2.18 1.59
C HIS A 12 18.41 2.93 0.53
N LEU A 13 17.14 2.58 0.36
CA LEU A 13 16.24 3.28 -0.57
C LEU A 13 15.96 4.73 -0.12
N CYS A 14 15.87 4.98 1.18
CA CYS A 14 15.74 6.33 1.75
C CYS A 14 17.00 7.20 1.58
N SER A 15 18.15 6.63 1.20
CA SER A 15 19.34 7.41 0.86
C SER A 15 19.24 8.12 -0.50
N PHE A 16 18.25 7.75 -1.31
CA PHE A 16 17.92 8.43 -2.56
C PHE A 16 16.82 9.48 -2.31
N PRO A 17 16.73 10.53 -3.14
CA PRO A 17 15.69 11.56 -3.04
C PRO A 17 14.33 11.07 -3.60
N LEU A 18 13.86 9.92 -3.09
CA LEU A 18 12.60 9.26 -3.44
C LEU A 18 11.69 9.18 -2.21
N CYS A 19 10.38 9.36 -2.41
CA CYS A 19 9.40 9.18 -1.35
C CYS A 19 8.83 7.77 -1.44
N LEU A 20 9.21 6.91 -0.50
CA LEU A 20 8.84 5.50 -0.48
C LEU A 20 8.12 5.17 0.84
N LEU A 21 6.95 4.54 0.70
CA LEU A 21 6.22 3.92 1.79
C LEU A 21 6.39 2.40 1.68
N CYS A 22 7.09 1.80 2.63
CA CYS A 22 7.33 0.36 2.70
C CYS A 22 6.43 -0.27 3.76
N TYR A 23 5.65 -1.28 3.37
CA TYR A 23 4.96 -2.17 4.29
C TYR A 23 5.25 -3.62 3.92
N LEU A 24 6.21 -4.24 4.61
CA LEU A 24 6.70 -5.58 4.28
C LEU A 24 7.11 -5.64 2.78
N ASP A 25 6.53 -6.55 2.00
CA ASP A 25 6.77 -6.69 0.58
C ASP A 25 6.00 -5.69 -0.30
N ASP A 26 5.00 -4.98 0.24
CA ASP A 26 4.23 -3.96 -0.47
C ASP A 26 4.91 -2.59 -0.37
N ASN A 27 5.34 -2.06 -1.52
CA ASN A 27 6.07 -0.80 -1.63
C ASN A 27 5.27 0.19 -2.49
N LEU A 28 5.12 1.42 -1.99
CA LEU A 28 4.44 2.52 -2.70
C LEU A 28 5.41 3.69 -2.91
N ILE A 29 5.55 4.14 -4.15
CA ILE A 29 6.42 5.24 -4.55
C ILE A 29 5.57 6.47 -4.85
N LEU A 30 5.86 7.59 -4.19
CA LEU A 30 5.24 8.88 -4.45
C LEU A 30 6.24 9.81 -5.14
N SER A 31 5.82 10.42 -6.23
CA SER A 31 6.65 11.34 -7.01
C SER A 31 5.85 12.54 -7.48
N SER A 32 6.54 13.67 -7.69
CA SER A 32 5.91 14.95 -8.05
C SER A 32 5.48 15.06 -9.52
N SER A 33 5.89 14.13 -10.38
CA SER A 33 5.51 14.10 -11.79
C SER A 33 5.56 12.68 -12.34
N PHE A 34 4.89 12.45 -13.47
CA PHE A 34 4.88 11.17 -14.16
C PHE A 34 6.30 10.71 -14.54
N GLN A 35 7.12 11.60 -15.11
CA GLN A 35 8.49 11.28 -15.53
C GLN A 35 9.39 10.95 -14.34
N ARG A 36 9.21 11.66 -13.22
CA ARG A 36 9.94 11.36 -11.98
C ARG A 36 9.47 10.02 -11.40
N ALA A 37 8.17 9.74 -11.39
CA ALA A 37 7.64 8.45 -10.96
C ALA A 37 8.19 7.28 -11.77
N GLN A 38 8.32 7.42 -13.09
CA GLN A 38 8.94 6.40 -13.92
C GLN A 38 10.42 6.19 -13.55
N ARG A 39 11.17 7.26 -13.33
CA ARG A 39 12.58 7.17 -12.92
C ARG A 39 12.72 6.51 -11.55
N ASP A 40 11.96 6.96 -10.57
CA ASP A 40 11.99 6.46 -9.18
C ASP A 40 11.61 4.98 -9.14
N LEU A 41 10.62 4.56 -9.95
CA LEU A 41 10.26 3.16 -10.14
C LEU A 41 11.43 2.32 -10.68
N GLN A 42 12.09 2.78 -11.76
CA GLN A 42 13.21 2.06 -12.34
C GLN A 42 14.40 1.93 -11.38
N THR A 43 14.70 2.99 -10.63
CA THR A 43 15.71 2.97 -9.57
C THR A 43 15.34 1.96 -8.50
N THR A 44 14.09 1.96 -8.03
CA THR A 44 13.61 1.05 -6.99
C THR A 44 13.72 -0.41 -7.44
N ILE A 45 13.29 -0.73 -8.66
CA ILE A 45 13.39 -2.07 -9.23
C ILE A 45 14.85 -2.51 -9.31
N SER A 46 15.74 -1.63 -9.78
CA SER A 46 17.17 -1.93 -9.93
C SER A 46 17.82 -2.23 -8.57
N VAL A 47 17.50 -1.47 -7.53
CA VAL A 47 18.00 -1.68 -6.16
C VAL A 47 17.47 -3.00 -5.58
N LEU A 48 16.17 -3.27 -5.74
CA LEU A 48 15.57 -4.53 -5.28
C LEU A 48 16.26 -5.74 -5.94
N GLN A 49 16.46 -5.70 -7.25
CA GLN A 49 17.12 -6.76 -8.00
C GLN A 49 18.59 -6.93 -7.60
N TYR A 50 19.31 -5.82 -7.42
CA TYR A 50 20.71 -5.83 -6.94
C TYR A 50 20.85 -6.53 -5.58
N LEU A 51 19.87 -6.34 -4.70
CA LEU A 51 19.84 -6.96 -3.38
C LEU A 51 19.28 -8.39 -3.38
N GLY A 52 19.00 -8.96 -4.55
CA GLY A 52 18.52 -10.33 -4.71
C GLY A 52 17.00 -10.52 -4.54
N PHE A 53 16.23 -9.43 -4.47
CA PHE A 53 14.77 -9.51 -4.44
C PHE A 53 14.19 -9.69 -5.84
N SER A 54 13.08 -10.40 -5.91
CA SER A 54 12.28 -10.55 -7.13
C SER A 54 11.01 -9.72 -7.05
N VAL A 55 10.72 -8.93 -8.08
CA VAL A 55 9.50 -8.13 -8.17
C VAL A 55 8.37 -8.97 -8.77
N ASN A 56 7.22 -9.01 -8.10
CA ASN A 56 6.06 -9.73 -8.61
C ASN A 56 5.35 -8.93 -9.71
N ILE A 57 5.61 -9.25 -10.97
CA ILE A 57 5.07 -8.52 -12.13
C ILE A 57 3.53 -8.49 -12.14
N LYS A 58 2.87 -9.57 -11.71
CA LYS A 58 1.40 -9.67 -11.74
C LYS A 58 0.72 -8.83 -10.67
N LYS A 59 1.39 -8.62 -9.53
CA LYS A 59 0.88 -7.83 -8.40
C LYS A 59 1.34 -6.37 -8.42
N SER A 60 2.37 -6.05 -9.20
CA SER A 60 2.98 -4.72 -9.21
C SER A 60 2.41 -3.83 -10.31
N GLN A 61 2.33 -2.53 -10.03
CA GLN A 61 1.95 -1.50 -11.00
C GLN A 61 3.20 -0.78 -11.53
N PHE A 62 3.45 -0.87 -12.84
CA PHE A 62 4.63 -0.27 -13.47
C PHE A 62 4.35 1.04 -14.22
N THR A 63 3.08 1.42 -14.32
CA THR A 63 2.67 2.70 -14.91
C THR A 63 2.23 3.63 -13.79
N PRO A 64 2.86 4.79 -13.61
CA PRO A 64 2.44 5.76 -12.61
C PRO A 64 0.97 6.12 -12.75
N SER A 65 0.28 6.24 -11.63
CA SER A 65 -1.13 6.56 -11.56
C SER A 65 -1.39 7.47 -10.38
N THR A 66 -2.39 8.35 -10.51
CA THR A 66 -2.90 9.14 -9.40
C THR A 66 -3.89 8.36 -8.53
N HIS A 67 -4.41 7.23 -9.02
CA HIS A 67 -5.31 6.33 -8.29
C HIS A 67 -4.67 4.95 -8.17
N LEU A 68 -4.44 4.49 -6.93
CA LEU A 68 -3.76 3.22 -6.68
C LEU A 68 -4.30 2.55 -5.41
N LEU A 69 -4.51 1.23 -5.46
CA LEU A 69 -4.90 0.42 -4.31
C LEU A 69 -3.66 -0.03 -3.53
N HIS A 70 -3.55 0.35 -2.26
CA HIS A 70 -2.46 -0.03 -1.38
C HIS A 70 -3.00 -0.36 0.01
N LEU A 71 -2.66 -1.55 0.54
CA LEU A 71 -3.07 -2.02 1.87
C LEU A 71 -4.59 -1.96 2.15
N GLY A 72 -5.41 -2.19 1.13
CA GLY A 72 -6.87 -2.13 1.26
C GLY A 72 -7.46 -0.72 1.26
N ALA A 73 -6.67 0.29 0.91
CA ALA A 73 -7.11 1.66 0.70
C ALA A 73 -6.80 2.13 -0.72
N THR A 74 -7.71 2.91 -1.30
CA THR A 74 -7.48 3.61 -2.57
C THR A 74 -6.87 4.96 -2.26
N VAL A 75 -5.62 5.16 -2.68
CA VAL A 75 -4.92 6.45 -2.63
C VAL A 75 -5.27 7.22 -3.91
N ASP A 76 -5.76 8.44 -3.75
CA ASP A 76 -6.07 9.37 -4.83
C ASP A 76 -5.26 10.66 -4.66
N THR A 77 -4.18 10.78 -5.43
CA THR A 77 -3.33 11.98 -5.42
C THR A 77 -3.89 13.13 -6.25
N GLY A 78 -4.92 12.89 -7.07
CA GLY A 78 -5.59 13.96 -7.83
C GLY A 78 -6.40 14.87 -6.91
N VAL A 79 -7.01 14.30 -5.88
CA VAL A 79 -7.76 15.04 -4.84
C VAL A 79 -7.06 15.04 -3.47
N CYS A 80 -5.90 14.38 -3.35
CA CYS A 80 -5.11 14.25 -2.12
C CYS A 80 -5.92 13.61 -0.97
N GLN A 81 -6.60 12.50 -1.27
CA GLN A 81 -7.41 11.76 -0.30
C GLN A 81 -7.11 10.26 -0.33
N VAL A 82 -7.44 9.59 0.77
CA VAL A 82 -7.35 8.15 0.90
C VAL A 82 -8.72 7.62 1.29
N PHE A 83 -9.19 6.61 0.55
CA PHE A 83 -10.49 6.00 0.75
C PHE A 83 -10.33 4.53 1.11
N LEU A 84 -11.29 3.97 1.83
CA LEU A 84 -11.36 2.53 2.01
C LEU A 84 -11.65 1.87 0.65
N SER A 85 -10.98 0.77 0.31
CA SER A 85 -11.26 0.07 -0.96
C SER A 85 -12.69 -0.48 -0.97
N GLN A 86 -13.27 -0.66 -2.17
CA GLN A 86 -14.63 -1.18 -2.31
C GLN A 86 -14.79 -2.54 -1.61
N GLU A 87 -13.82 -3.44 -1.80
CA GLU A 87 -13.78 -4.76 -1.13
C GLU A 87 -13.87 -4.63 0.39
N ARG A 88 -13.10 -3.70 0.98
CA ARG A 88 -13.09 -3.48 2.43
C ARG A 88 -14.39 -2.83 2.90
N GLN A 89 -14.97 -1.93 2.12
CA GLN A 89 -16.30 -1.38 2.41
C GLN A 89 -17.35 -2.48 2.44
N ASP A 90 -17.35 -3.39 1.46
CA ASP A 90 -18.31 -4.49 1.36
C ASP A 90 -18.16 -5.46 2.56
N ILE A 91 -16.93 -5.78 2.96
CA ILE A 91 -16.66 -6.60 4.15
C ILE A 91 -17.21 -5.94 5.42
N VAL A 92 -16.91 -4.65 5.64
CA VAL A 92 -17.38 -3.93 6.83
C VAL A 92 -18.90 -3.83 6.86
N GLN A 93 -19.54 -3.56 5.72
CA GLN A 93 -20.99 -3.55 5.60
C GLN A 93 -21.59 -4.94 5.84
N GLY A 94 -20.98 -6.00 5.32
CA GLY A 94 -21.38 -7.38 5.54
C GLY A 94 -21.32 -7.78 7.01
N LEU A 95 -20.21 -7.43 7.68
CA LEU A 95 -20.04 -7.65 9.13
C LEU A 95 -21.09 -6.87 9.93
N SER A 96 -21.31 -5.59 9.60
CA SER A 96 -22.34 -4.80 10.28
C SER A 96 -23.72 -5.45 10.17
N LYS A 97 -24.10 -5.91 8.98
CA LYS A 97 -25.37 -6.63 8.76
C LYS A 97 -25.44 -7.93 9.55
N SER A 98 -24.36 -8.71 9.61
CA SER A 98 -24.34 -9.97 10.37
C SER A 98 -24.48 -9.72 11.88
N PHE A 99 -23.79 -8.72 12.43
CA PHE A 99 -23.95 -8.31 13.83
C PHE A 99 -25.37 -7.88 14.17
N HIS A 100 -26.03 -7.10 13.30
CA HIS A 100 -27.43 -6.72 13.51
C HIS A 100 -28.38 -7.92 13.48
N SER A 101 -28.12 -8.93 12.63
CA SER A 101 -28.93 -10.15 12.57
C SER A 101 -28.71 -11.13 13.73
N MET A 102 -27.57 -11.06 14.42
CA MET A 102 -27.25 -11.94 15.56
C MET A 102 -27.94 -11.55 16.87
N GLY A 103 -28.75 -10.49 16.85
CA GLY A 103 -29.54 -10.03 18.00
C GLY A 103 -28.81 -9.00 18.84
N ALA A 104 -29.54 -7.93 19.20
CA ALA A 104 -29.09 -6.97 20.20
C ALA A 104 -28.78 -7.71 21.50
N ILE A 105 -27.53 -7.66 21.95
CA ILE A 105 -27.23 -7.97 23.35
C ILE A 105 -28.02 -6.94 24.16
N PRO A 106 -28.99 -7.34 25.00
CA PRO A 106 -29.67 -6.38 25.85
C PRO A 106 -28.61 -5.71 26.72
N LEU A 107 -28.50 -4.38 26.64
CA LEU A 107 -27.80 -3.58 27.63
C LEU A 107 -28.63 -3.62 28.93
N ALA A 108 -28.74 -4.79 29.54
CA ALA A 108 -29.31 -4.98 30.85
C ALA A 108 -28.13 -5.33 31.77
N HIS A 109 -27.91 -4.49 32.78
CA HIS A 109 -26.85 -4.51 33.80
C HIS A 109 -25.60 -3.64 33.50
N LEU A 110 -25.81 -2.32 33.51
CA LEU A 110 -24.90 -1.37 34.15
C LEU A 110 -25.70 -0.57 35.19
#